data_AF-A0A8T4U599-F1
#
_entry.id   AF-A0A8T4U599-F1
#
_cell.length_a   1.000
_cell.length_b   1.000
_cell.length_c   1.000
_cell.angle_alpha   90.00
_cell.angle_beta   90.00
_cell.angle_gamma   90.00
#
_symmetry.space_group_name_H-M   'P 1'
#
loop_
_entity.id
_entity.type
_entity.pdbx_description
1 polymer ?
#
loop_
_entity_poly.entity_id
_entity_poly.type
_entity_poly.pdbx_seq_one_letter_code
_entity_poly.pdbx_strand_id
1 'polypeptide(L)'
;MFILDENKLKMLHTLMREKGVHNVNTSMFSEQQRKIIYESYGEQFLMFNGLGYMVNCVVPYALAKNINMVDKKLKQELDYALKQYDYEYAFLCAKLLNDEKMVEFVKQYDVKGDYDKIFNDMNKFVSEARI
;
A
#
# COMPACT_ATOMS: atom_id res chain seq x y z
N MET A 1 -8.61 -15.99 25.35
CA MET A 1 -8.03 -14.88 24.54
C MET A 1 -7.15 -15.49 23.47
N PHE A 2 -7.51 -15.38 22.18
CA PHE A 2 -6.71 -15.96 21.10
C PHE A 2 -5.47 -15.09 20.88
N ILE A 3 -4.30 -15.56 21.29
CA ILE A 3 -3.03 -14.88 21.03
C ILE A 3 -2.53 -15.41 19.68
N LEU A 4 -2.41 -14.52 18.70
CA LEU A 4 -1.68 -14.79 17.46
C LEU A 4 -0.20 -14.89 17.83
N ASP A 5 0.28 -16.12 18.02
CA ASP A 5 1.73 -16.35 18.08
C ASP A 5 2.38 -16.14 16.71
N GLU A 6 3.70 -16.00 16.71
CA GLU A 6 4.48 -15.66 15.52
C GLU A 6 4.29 -16.69 14.38
N ASN A 7 4.12 -17.98 14.71
CA ASN A 7 3.94 -19.03 13.72
C ASN A 7 2.58 -18.91 13.02
N LYS A 8 1.51 -18.67 13.78
CA LYS A 8 0.16 -18.43 13.20
C LYS A 8 0.15 -17.18 12.33
N LEU A 9 0.88 -16.15 12.74
CA LEU A 9 1.00 -14.91 11.97
C LEU A 9 1.71 -15.17 10.62
N LYS A 10 2.81 -15.93 10.61
CA LYS A 10 3.50 -16.34 9.37
C LYS A 10 2.60 -17.16 8.43
N MET A 11 1.81 -18.08 8.97
CA MET A 11 0.84 -18.84 8.17
C MET A 11 -0.21 -17.92 7.54
N LEU A 12 -0.73 -16.96 8.33
CA LEU A 12 -1.69 -15.99 7.84
C LEU A 12 -1.10 -15.08 6.75
N HIS A 13 0.14 -14.62 6.92
CA HIS A 13 0.87 -13.86 5.91
C HIS A 13 1.04 -14.65 4.61
N THR A 14 1.33 -15.95 4.71
CA THR A 14 1.41 -16.84 3.54
C THR A 14 0.08 -16.88 2.78
N LEU A 15 -1.03 -17.04 3.51
CA LEU A 15 -2.37 -17.02 2.91
C LEU A 15 -2.71 -15.66 2.28
N MET A 16 -2.36 -14.56 2.95
CA MET A 16 -2.54 -13.20 2.42
C MET A 16 -1.75 -12.97 1.14
N ARG A 17 -0.54 -13.50 1.05
CA ARG A 17 0.28 -13.45 -0.17
C ARG A 17 -0.34 -14.25 -1.31
N GLU A 18 -0.80 -15.48 -1.04
CA GLU A 18 -1.34 -16.38 -2.05
C GLU A 18 -2.72 -15.95 -2.58
N LYS A 19 -3.58 -15.44 -1.69
CA LYS A 19 -4.96 -15.06 -2.03
C LYS A 19 -5.11 -13.56 -2.32
N GLY A 20 -4.16 -12.74 -1.92
CA GLY A 20 -4.30 -11.28 -1.84
C GLY A 20 -4.87 -10.86 -0.48
N VAL A 21 -4.25 -9.84 0.13
CA VAL A 21 -4.57 -9.39 1.50
C VAL A 21 -6.04 -9.00 1.70
N HIS A 22 -6.67 -8.44 0.67
CA HIS A 22 -8.08 -8.02 0.69
C HIS A 22 -9.06 -9.18 0.51
N ASN A 23 -8.60 -10.37 0.08
CA ASN A 23 -9.43 -11.56 -0.09
C ASN A 23 -9.41 -12.49 1.13
N VAL A 24 -8.58 -12.19 2.14
CA VAL A 24 -8.55 -12.94 3.40
C VAL A 24 -9.53 -12.30 4.39
N ASN A 25 -10.57 -13.04 4.78
CA ASN A 25 -11.53 -12.59 5.77
C ASN A 25 -10.91 -12.57 7.18
N THR A 26 -10.71 -11.37 7.73
CA THR A 26 -10.19 -11.15 9.09
C THR A 26 -11.26 -10.69 10.08
N SER A 27 -12.55 -10.69 9.70
CA SER A 27 -13.63 -10.13 10.51
C SER A 27 -13.83 -10.83 11.85
N MET A 28 -13.38 -12.09 11.96
CA MET A 28 -13.40 -12.86 13.21
C MET A 28 -12.43 -12.35 14.28
N PHE A 29 -11.42 -11.55 13.91
CA PHE A 29 -10.46 -10.97 14.84
C PHE A 29 -10.95 -9.63 15.40
N SER A 30 -10.47 -9.23 16.58
CA SER A 30 -10.72 -7.87 17.09
C SER A 30 -10.05 -6.81 16.21
N GLU A 31 -10.49 -5.55 16.32
CA GLU A 31 -9.87 -4.45 15.57
C GLU A 31 -8.37 -4.31 15.83
N GLN A 32 -7.96 -4.42 17.10
CA GLN A 32 -6.55 -4.39 17.48
C GLN A 32 -5.75 -5.54 16.85
N GLN A 33 -6.32 -6.74 16.79
CA GLN A 33 -5.66 -7.90 16.16
C GLN A 33 -5.57 -7.74 14.65
N ARG A 34 -6.64 -7.26 13.99
CA ARG A 34 -6.61 -6.96 12.55
C ARG A 34 -5.53 -5.95 12.22
N LYS A 35 -5.39 -4.90 13.03
CA LYS A 35 -4.32 -3.91 12.89
C LYS A 35 -2.94 -4.57 12.93
N ILE A 36 -2.64 -5.38 13.95
CA ILE A 36 -1.36 -6.11 14.06
C ILE A 36 -1.12 -7.01 12.85
N ILE A 37 -2.13 -7.76 12.42
CA ILE A 37 -2.04 -8.65 11.26
C ILE A 37 -1.63 -7.88 10.00
N TYR A 38 -2.33 -6.79 9.72
CA TYR A 38 -2.10 -6.01 8.51
C TYR A 38 -0.77 -5.23 8.56
N GLU A 39 -0.45 -4.60 9.69
CA GLU A 39 0.81 -3.87 9.84
C GLU A 39 2.03 -4.79 9.73
N SER A 40 2.00 -5.95 10.38
CA SER A 40 3.09 -6.93 10.30
C SER A 40 3.24 -7.56 8.91
N TYR A 41 2.15 -7.67 8.15
CA TYR A 41 2.23 -8.11 6.76
C TYR A 41 2.89 -7.01 5.88
N GLY A 42 2.43 -5.76 6.01
CA GLY A 42 3.00 -4.63 5.27
C GLY A 42 4.47 -4.35 5.60
N GLU A 43 4.89 -4.63 6.84
CA GLU A 43 6.27 -4.44 7.31
C GLU A 43 7.29 -5.28 6.53
N GLN A 44 6.91 -6.46 6.04
CA GLN A 44 7.77 -7.33 5.23
C GLN A 44 8.25 -6.65 3.94
N PHE A 45 7.52 -5.64 3.47
CA PHE A 45 7.75 -4.97 2.20
C PHE A 45 8.34 -3.56 2.34
N LEU A 46 8.53 -3.06 3.57
CA LEU A 46 8.95 -1.68 3.81
C LEU A 46 10.30 -1.32 3.19
N MET A 47 11.23 -2.28 3.18
CA MET A 47 12.61 -2.05 2.72
C MET A 47 12.79 -2.17 1.20
N PHE A 48 11.75 -2.56 0.47
CA PHE A 48 11.80 -2.79 -0.98
C PHE A 48 11.01 -1.73 -1.73
N ASN A 49 11.55 -1.22 -2.83
CA ASN A 49 10.86 -0.24 -3.68
C ASN A 49 10.42 -0.85 -5.01
N GLY A 50 9.44 -0.20 -5.64
CA GLY A 50 8.84 -0.61 -6.89
C GLY A 50 7.38 -1.03 -6.72
N LEU A 51 6.63 -0.95 -7.83
CA LEU A 51 5.17 -1.08 -7.86
C LEU A 51 4.63 -2.29 -7.08
N GLY A 52 5.19 -3.48 -7.29
CA GLY A 52 4.73 -4.69 -6.61
C GLY A 52 4.91 -4.66 -5.10
N TYR A 53 6.02 -4.09 -4.61
CA TYR A 53 6.30 -3.96 -3.18
C TYR A 53 5.47 -2.85 -2.55
N MET A 54 5.28 -1.75 -3.27
CA MET A 54 4.40 -0.65 -2.85
C MET A 54 2.98 -1.14 -2.62
N VAL A 55 2.39 -1.91 -3.54
CA VAL A 55 1.03 -2.48 -3.37
C VAL A 55 0.97 -3.38 -2.13
N ASN A 56 1.97 -4.26 -1.97
CA ASN A 56 2.06 -5.19 -0.84
C ASN A 56 2.35 -4.51 0.50
N CYS A 57 2.72 -3.23 0.51
CA CYS A 57 2.96 -2.45 1.71
C CYS A 57 1.79 -1.51 2.02
N VAL A 58 1.34 -0.73 1.03
CA VAL A 58 0.32 0.31 1.17
C VAL A 58 -1.06 -0.27 1.46
N VAL A 59 -1.49 -1.31 0.74
CA VAL A 59 -2.84 -1.87 0.94
C VAL A 59 -3.00 -2.42 2.38
N PRO A 60 -2.07 -3.20 2.93
CA PRO A 60 -2.17 -3.63 4.32
C PRO A 60 -2.17 -2.46 5.32
N TYR A 61 -1.28 -1.49 5.19
CA TYR A 61 -1.29 -0.33 6.10
C TYR A 61 -2.58 0.49 5.99
N ALA A 62 -3.18 0.57 4.80
CA ALA A 62 -4.47 1.21 4.60
C ALA A 62 -5.60 0.43 5.30
N LEU A 63 -5.65 -0.90 5.16
CA LEU A 63 -6.59 -1.76 5.89
C LEU A 63 -6.40 -1.69 7.42
N ALA A 64 -5.19 -1.40 7.87
CA ALA A 64 -4.86 -1.14 9.28
C ALA A 64 -5.23 0.27 9.77
N LYS A 65 -5.76 1.13 8.88
CA LYS A 65 -5.99 2.57 9.11
C LYS A 65 -4.74 3.33 9.60
N ASN A 66 -3.57 2.93 9.10
CA ASN A 66 -2.31 3.58 9.44
C ASN A 66 -1.87 4.53 8.31
N ILE A 67 -2.54 5.69 8.24
CA ILE A 67 -2.29 6.69 7.20
C ILE A 67 -0.84 7.20 7.20
N ASN A 68 -0.22 7.31 8.37
CA ASN A 68 1.17 7.77 8.49
C ASN A 68 2.14 6.85 7.76
N MET A 69 1.93 5.53 7.84
CA MET A 69 2.76 4.55 7.14
C MET A 69 2.44 4.50 5.64
N VAL A 70 1.17 4.64 5.26
CA VAL A 70 0.76 4.76 3.85
C VAL A 70 1.46 5.94 3.19
N ASP A 71 1.34 7.14 3.75
CA ASP A 71 1.93 8.35 3.18
C ASP A 71 3.46 8.30 3.20
N LYS A 72 4.06 7.75 4.26
CA LYS A 72 5.51 7.54 4.34
C LYS A 72 5.98 6.66 3.18
N LYS A 73 5.35 5.52 2.96
CA LYS A 73 5.74 4.58 1.91
C LYS A 73 5.54 5.18 0.52
N LEU A 74 4.38 5.80 0.26
CA LEU A 74 4.11 6.43 -1.03
C LEU A 74 5.11 7.56 -1.36
N LYS A 75 5.55 8.34 -0.36
CA LYS A 75 6.60 9.36 -0.56
C LYS A 75 7.95 8.75 -0.92
N GLN A 76 8.32 7.64 -0.28
CA GLN A 76 9.56 6.92 -0.60
C GLN A 76 9.53 6.35 -2.02
N GLU A 77 8.38 5.79 -2.44
CA GLU A 77 8.18 5.27 -3.79
C GLU A 77 8.19 6.37 -4.84
N LEU A 78 7.58 7.52 -4.54
CA LEU A 78 7.63 8.70 -5.40
C LEU A 78 9.07 9.19 -5.61
N ASP A 79 9.85 9.35 -4.55
CA ASP A 79 11.26 9.75 -4.65
C ASP A 79 12.08 8.71 -5.43
N TYR A 80 11.84 7.43 -5.19
CA TYR A 80 12.46 6.34 -5.94
C TYR A 80 12.11 6.42 -7.44
N ALA A 81 10.83 6.53 -7.78
CA ALA A 81 10.35 6.59 -9.16
C ALA A 81 10.96 7.78 -9.92
N LEU A 82 10.98 8.96 -9.30
CA LEU A 82 11.59 10.16 -9.88
C LEU A 82 13.09 9.97 -10.13
N LYS A 83 13.83 9.32 -9.22
CA LYS A 83 15.26 9.01 -9.40
C LYS A 83 15.52 8.00 -10.53
N GLN A 84 14.58 7.10 -10.78
CA GLN A 84 14.65 6.13 -11.88
C GLN A 84 14.11 6.68 -13.20
N TYR A 85 13.62 7.93 -13.23
CA TYR A 85 12.90 8.51 -14.38
C TYR A 85 11.65 7.72 -14.79
N ASP A 86 11.06 6.98 -13.84
CA ASP A 86 9.79 6.25 -14.04
C ASP A 86 8.63 7.20 -13.71
N TYR A 87 8.32 8.07 -14.66
CA TYR A 87 7.30 9.10 -14.50
C TYR A 87 5.88 8.55 -14.44
N GLU A 88 5.60 7.40 -15.05
CA GLU A 88 4.31 6.72 -14.93
C GLU A 88 4.08 6.24 -13.49
N TYR A 89 5.10 5.63 -12.88
CA TYR A 89 5.00 5.19 -11.51
C TYR A 89 5.01 6.35 -10.51
N ALA A 90 5.78 7.41 -10.78
CA ALA A 90 5.75 8.64 -10.00
C ALA A 90 4.35 9.29 -10.03
N PHE A 91 3.71 9.33 -11.20
CA PHE A 91 2.36 9.85 -11.38
C PHE A 91 1.32 9.06 -10.56
N LEU A 92 1.41 7.73 -10.58
CA LEU A 92 0.56 6.87 -9.73
C LEU A 92 0.73 7.22 -8.24
N CYS A 93 1.97 7.31 -7.75
CA CYS A 93 2.25 7.61 -6.35
C CYS A 93 1.73 8.99 -5.94
N ALA A 94 1.92 10.00 -6.81
CA ALA A 94 1.43 11.36 -6.59
C ALA A 94 -0.11 11.41 -6.52
N LYS A 95 -0.81 10.69 -7.41
CA LYS A 95 -2.27 10.57 -7.36
C LYS A 95 -2.74 9.92 -6.05
N LEU A 96 -2.10 8.84 -5.61
CA LEU A 96 -2.46 8.16 -4.35
C LEU A 96 -2.19 9.04 -3.11
N LEU A 97 -1.15 9.89 -3.16
CA LEU A 97 -0.85 10.89 -2.13
C LEU A 97 -1.80 12.10 -2.13
N ASN A 98 -2.64 12.26 -3.15
CA ASN A 98 -3.40 13.48 -3.41
C ASN A 98 -2.50 14.74 -3.50
N ASP A 99 -1.30 14.62 -4.06
CA ASP A 99 -0.38 15.76 -4.25
C ASP A 99 -0.58 16.37 -5.66
N GLU A 100 -1.52 17.31 -5.77
CA GLU A 100 -1.88 17.95 -7.04
C GLU A 100 -0.70 18.66 -7.71
N LYS A 101 0.22 19.25 -6.92
CA LYS A 101 1.40 19.94 -7.48
C LYS A 101 2.34 18.95 -8.12
N MET A 102 2.58 17.81 -7.46
CA MET A 102 3.41 16.76 -8.03
C MET A 102 2.76 16.12 -9.25
N VAL A 103 1.44 15.91 -9.24
CA VAL A 103 0.70 15.40 -10.40
C VAL A 103 0.92 16.29 -11.62
N GLU A 104 0.78 17.61 -11.49
CA GLU A 104 1.01 18.54 -12.60
C GLU A 104 2.48 18.60 -13.02
N PHE A 105 3.42 18.55 -12.07
CA PHE A 105 4.85 18.46 -12.38
C PHE A 105 5.19 17.23 -13.21
N VAL A 106 4.62 16.06 -12.89
CA VAL A 106 4.94 14.81 -13.59
C VAL A 106 4.28 14.73 -14.97
N LYS A 107 3.09 15.32 -15.15
CA LYS A 107 2.38 15.33 -16.45
C LYS A 107 3.17 15.98 -17.59
N GLN A 108 4.09 16.89 -17.29
CA GLN A 108 4.91 17.55 -18.32
C GLN A 108 5.84 16.59 -19.08
N TYR A 109 6.00 15.34 -18.60
CA TYR A 109 6.84 14.30 -19.19
C TYR A 109 6.07 13.30 -20.08
N ASP A 110 4.90 13.68 -20.62
CA ASP A 110 4.06 12.86 -21.53
C ASP A 110 3.65 11.48 -20.96
N VAL A 111 3.14 11.49 -19.72
CA VAL A 111 2.70 10.29 -19.00
C VAL A 111 1.34 9.79 -19.52
N LYS A 112 1.28 8.53 -19.96
CA LYS A 112 0.09 7.94 -20.60
C LYS A 112 -1.02 7.49 -19.64
N GLY A 113 -0.75 7.40 -18.34
CA GLY A 113 -1.73 6.96 -17.34
C GLY A 113 -1.93 5.44 -17.29
N ASP A 114 -0.93 4.67 -17.70
CA ASP A 114 -0.99 3.19 -17.84
C ASP A 114 -1.38 2.42 -16.56
N TYR A 115 -1.32 3.08 -15.39
CA TYR A 115 -1.67 2.51 -14.09
C TYR A 115 -3.06 2.87 -13.56
N ASP A 116 -3.99 3.35 -14.39
CA ASP A 116 -5.33 3.76 -13.92
C ASP A 116 -6.12 2.65 -13.20
N LYS A 117 -6.00 1.41 -13.66
CA LYS A 117 -6.63 0.27 -12.95
C LYS A 117 -6.07 0.11 -11.54
N ILE A 118 -4.74 0.17 -11.40
CA ILE A 118 -4.07 0.05 -10.11
C ILE A 118 -4.45 1.22 -9.21
N PHE A 119 -4.49 2.43 -9.75
CA PHE A 119 -4.95 3.61 -9.03
C PHE A 119 -6.35 3.39 -8.47
N ASN A 120 -7.31 2.98 -9.30
CA ASN A 120 -8.70 2.78 -8.87
C ASN A 120 -8.82 1.68 -7.79
N ASP A 121 -8.12 0.56 -7.98
CA ASP A 121 -8.12 -0.56 -7.03
C ASP A 121 -7.54 -0.12 -5.67
N MET A 122 -6.45 0.64 -5.68
CA MET A 122 -5.78 1.10 -4.46
C MET A 122 -6.47 2.27 -3.78
N ASN A 123 -6.99 3.21 -4.56
CA ASN A 123 -7.53 4.47 -4.05
C ASN A 123 -8.69 4.24 -3.08
N LYS A 124 -9.47 3.16 -3.28
CA LYS A 124 -10.49 2.74 -2.32
C LYS A 124 -9.91 2.54 -0.91
N PHE A 125 -8.88 1.71 -0.79
CA PHE A 125 -8.26 1.40 0.51
C PHE A 125 -7.60 2.62 1.13
N VAL A 126 -6.85 3.38 0.32
CA VAL A 126 -6.15 4.58 0.81
C VAL A 126 -7.15 5.64 1.29
N SER A 127 -8.27 5.82 0.58
CA SER A 127 -9.33 6.75 1.00
C SER A 127 -9.98 6.30 2.32
N GLU A 128 -10.26 5.00 2.47
CA GLU A 128 -10.80 4.45 3.73
C GLU A 128 -9.86 4.66 4.92
N ALA A 129 -8.54 4.64 4.71
CA ALA A 129 -7.55 4.89 5.77
C ALA A 129 -7.51 6.36 6.24
N ARG A 130 -8.08 7.28 5.46
CA ARG A 130 -8.11 8.73 5.73
C ARG A 130 -9.40 9.20 6.42
N ILE A 131 -10.39 8.32 6.57
CA ILE A 131 -11.68 8.57 7.24
C ILE A 131 -11.61 8.12 8.70
#